data_AF-A0A140KDS7-F1
#
_entry.id   AF-A0A140KDS7-F1
#
_cell.length_a   1.000
_cell.length_b   1.000
_cell.length_c   1.000
_cell.angle_alpha   90.00
_cell.angle_beta   90.00
_cell.angle_gamma   90.00
#
_symmetry.space_group_name_H-M   'P 1'
#
loop_
_entity.id
_entity.type
_entity.pdbx_description
1 polymer ?
#
loop_
_entity_poly.entity_id
_entity_poly.type
_entity_poly.pdbx_seq_one_letter_code
_entity_poly.pdbx_strand_id
1 'polypeptide(L)'
;MGIQTDLILVKILPTKKQTRPANWTRREILDGILYQLKNGCNWADLPKDLPPYSTVYWHYKQWRKVGVFEKLMNALHEQVRQQVKKNLSGQH
;
A
#
# COMPACT_ATOMS: atom_id res chain seq x y z
N MET A 1 -10.41 -7.26 12.29
CA MET A 1 -9.14 -6.51 12.14
C MET A 1 -9.00 -6.09 10.66
N GLY A 2 -9.84 -5.19 10.15
CA GLY A 2 -9.95 -5.00 8.69
C GLY A 2 -10.20 -3.57 8.20
N ILE A 3 -10.29 -2.57 9.08
CA ILE A 3 -10.69 -1.21 8.71
C ILE A 3 -9.58 -0.17 8.98
N GLN A 4 -8.62 -0.45 9.87
CA GLN A 4 -7.61 0.54 10.26
C GLN A 4 -6.49 0.73 9.22
N THR A 5 -6.13 -0.31 8.47
CA THR A 5 -5.11 -0.27 7.40
C THR A 5 -5.54 0.58 6.21
N ASP A 6 -6.85 0.67 5.98
CA ASP A 6 -7.49 1.35 4.85
C ASP A 6 -7.15 2.85 4.77
N LEU A 7 -7.25 3.53 5.90
CA LEU A 7 -7.14 4.99 6.01
C LEU A 7 -5.69 5.51 5.91
N ILE A 8 -4.71 4.66 6.18
CA ILE A 8 -3.29 5.03 6.25
C ILE A 8 -2.69 5.05 4.84
N LEU A 9 -3.10 4.08 4.02
CA LEU A 9 -2.63 3.94 2.64
C LEU A 9 -2.98 5.18 1.80
N VAL A 10 -4.17 5.75 1.97
CA VAL A 10 -4.61 6.93 1.21
C VAL A 10 -3.74 8.17 1.51
N LYS A 11 -3.19 8.28 2.72
CA LYS A 11 -2.51 9.51 3.20
C LYS A 11 -1.04 9.59 2.78
N ILE A 12 -0.39 8.45 2.57
CA ILE A 12 1.06 8.37 2.27
C ILE A 12 1.33 8.35 0.77
N LEU A 13 0.34 7.93 -0.03
CA LEU A 13 0.52 7.76 -1.46
C LEU A 13 0.55 9.12 -2.18
N PRO A 14 1.61 9.41 -2.95
CA PRO A 14 1.81 10.72 -3.56
C PRO A 14 0.65 11.09 -4.48
N THR A 15 0.00 12.23 -4.18
CA THR A 15 -1.13 12.75 -4.94
C THR A 15 -0.68 13.49 -6.19
N LYS A 16 -0.69 12.83 -7.34
CA LYS A 16 -0.60 13.51 -8.64
C LYS A 16 -2.00 13.96 -9.08
N LYS A 17 -2.14 15.22 -9.53
CA LYS A 17 -3.36 15.70 -10.20
C LYS A 17 -3.64 14.80 -11.41
N GLN A 18 -4.79 14.15 -11.41
CA GLN A 18 -5.19 13.21 -12.45
C GLN A 18 -6.14 13.93 -13.41
N THR A 19 -5.73 14.06 -14.67
CA THR A 19 -6.50 14.73 -15.74
C THR A 19 -7.48 13.80 -16.45
N ARG A 20 -7.40 12.49 -16.17
CA ARG A 20 -8.35 11.45 -16.61
C ARG A 20 -8.63 10.52 -15.42
N PRO A 21 -9.85 9.98 -15.27
CA PRO A 21 -10.10 8.96 -14.27
C PRO A 21 -9.15 7.79 -14.54
N ALA A 22 -8.29 7.46 -13.57
CA ALA A 22 -7.60 6.19 -13.65
C ALA A 22 -8.61 5.08 -13.40
N ASN A 23 -8.58 4.04 -14.24
CA ASN A 23 -9.39 2.84 -14.04
C ASN A 23 -9.05 2.12 -12.73
N TRP A 24 -7.92 2.45 -12.11
CA TRP A 24 -7.41 1.80 -10.90
C TRP A 24 -7.01 2.84 -9.86
N THR A 25 -7.50 2.65 -8.65
CA THR A 25 -7.10 3.41 -7.47
C THR A 25 -5.66 3.05 -7.07
N ARG A 26 -4.99 3.96 -6.37
CA ARG A 26 -3.63 3.68 -5.86
C ARG A 26 -3.60 2.54 -4.85
N ARG A 27 -4.74 2.31 -4.20
CA ARG A 27 -4.92 1.19 -3.29
C ARG A 27 -4.84 -0.12 -4.06
N GLU A 28 -5.60 -0.27 -5.13
CA GLU A 28 -5.57 -1.48 -5.97
C GLU A 28 -4.17 -1.73 -6.55
N ILE A 29 -3.45 -0.67 -6.91
CA ILE A 29 -2.06 -0.79 -7.35
C ILE A 29 -1.16 -1.29 -6.21
N LEU A 30 -1.32 -0.75 -5.01
CA LEU A 30 -0.58 -1.19 -3.84
C LEU A 30 -0.95 -2.64 -3.47
N ASP A 31 -2.22 -3.02 -3.55
CA ASP A 31 -2.70 -4.38 -3.31
C ASP A 31 -2.05 -5.35 -4.31
N GLY A 32 -1.92 -4.95 -5.59
CA GLY A 32 -1.15 -5.71 -6.58
C GLY A 32 0.34 -5.86 -6.24
N ILE A 33 0.99 -4.79 -5.76
CA ILE A 33 2.38 -4.85 -5.30
C ILE A 33 2.52 -5.76 -4.07
N LEU A 34 1.62 -5.64 -3.09
CA LEU A 34 1.63 -6.44 -1.87
C LEU A 34 1.36 -7.92 -2.16
N TYR A 35 0.43 -8.20 -3.07
CA TYR A 35 0.16 -9.56 -3.54
C TYR A 35 1.42 -10.19 -4.13
N GLN A 36 2.09 -9.46 -5.03
CA GLN A 36 3.34 -9.90 -5.64
C GLN A 36 4.45 -10.12 -4.59
N LEU A 37 4.61 -9.22 -3.64
CA LEU A 37 5.65 -9.33 -2.59
C LEU A 37 5.36 -10.49 -1.61
N LYS A 38 4.08 -10.75 -1.32
CA LYS A 38 3.66 -11.81 -0.40
C LYS A 38 3.75 -13.20 -1.03
N ASN A 39 3.33 -13.34 -2.28
CA ASN A 39 3.23 -14.65 -2.94
C ASN A 39 4.46 -15.00 -3.79
N GLY A 40 5.30 -14.02 -4.13
CA GLY A 40 6.52 -14.26 -4.90
C GLY A 40 6.29 -14.77 -6.33
N CYS A 41 5.11 -14.54 -6.91
CA CYS A 41 4.76 -15.01 -8.25
C CYS A 41 5.47 -14.23 -9.37
N ASN A 42 5.28 -14.57 -10.64
CA ASN A 42 5.65 -13.63 -11.70
C ASN A 42 4.63 -12.48 -11.71
N TRP A 43 5.06 -11.27 -12.07
CA TRP A 43 4.14 -10.15 -12.30
C TRP A 43 3.06 -10.52 -13.32
N ALA A 44 3.39 -11.36 -14.30
CA ALA A 44 2.44 -11.85 -15.30
C ALA A 44 1.32 -12.75 -14.71
N ASP A 45 1.55 -13.35 -13.53
CA ASP A 45 0.62 -14.25 -12.86
C ASP A 45 -0.30 -13.51 -11.87
N LEU A 46 -0.34 -12.18 -11.92
CA LEU A 46 -1.25 -11.38 -11.11
C LEU A 46 -2.71 -11.74 -11.44
N PRO A 47 -3.56 -11.94 -10.41
CA PRO A 47 -5.00 -12.12 -10.59
C PRO A 47 -5.63 -11.03 -11.47
N LYS A 48 -6.62 -11.40 -12.27
CA LYS A 48 -7.33 -10.47 -13.17
C LYS A 48 -8.17 -9.42 -12.44
N ASP A 49 -8.47 -9.65 -11.16
CA ASP A 49 -9.16 -8.71 -10.28
C ASP A 49 -8.25 -7.55 -9.84
N LEU A 50 -6.93 -7.65 -10.09
CA LEU A 50 -5.95 -6.62 -9.78
C LEU A 50 -5.58 -5.83 -11.05
N PRO A 51 -5.00 -4.62 -10.89
CA PRO A 51 -4.58 -3.82 -12.02
C PRO A 51 -3.57 -4.59 -12.89
N PRO A 52 -3.53 -4.33 -14.20
CA PRO A 52 -2.58 -4.97 -15.11
C PRO A 52 -1.16 -4.86 -14.60
N TYR A 53 -0.41 -5.96 -14.67
CA TYR A 53 0.94 -6.06 -14.11
C TYR A 53 1.89 -4.95 -14.58
N SER A 54 1.72 -4.48 -15.82
CA SER A 54 2.48 -3.35 -16.38
C SER A 54 2.28 -2.05 -15.61
N THR A 55 1.04 -1.78 -15.17
CA THR A 55 0.65 -0.61 -14.38
C THR A 55 1.20 -0.71 -12.96
N VAL A 56 1.08 -1.90 -12.37
CA VAL A 56 1.58 -2.22 -11.02
C VAL A 56 3.10 -2.10 -10.98
N TYR A 57 3.80 -2.70 -11.93
CA TYR A 57 5.26 -2.66 -12.03
C TYR A 57 5.79 -1.24 -12.27
N TRP A 58 5.12 -0.44 -13.11
CA TRP A 58 5.51 0.96 -13.32
C TRP A 58 5.43 1.76 -12.03
N HIS A 59 4.34 1.64 -11.28
CA HIS A 59 4.19 2.31 -9.98
C HIS A 59 5.21 1.79 -8.96
N TYR A 60 5.41 0.47 -8.89
CA TYR A 60 6.42 -0.14 -8.05
C TYR A 60 7.80 0.48 -8.27
N LYS A 61 8.22 0.61 -9.55
CA LYS A 61 9.51 1.19 -9.91
C LYS A 61 9.63 2.66 -9.50
N GLN A 62 8.58 3.45 -9.73
CA GLN A 62 8.56 4.87 -9.31
C GLN A 62 8.61 5.01 -7.78
N TRP A 63 7.81 4.22 -7.07
CA TRP A 63 7.71 4.28 -5.62
C TRP A 63 8.97 3.76 -4.92
N ARG A 64 9.63 2.75 -5.49
CA ARG A 64 10.94 2.29 -5.03
C ARG A 64 11.99 3.39 -5.19
N LYS A 65 12.00 4.11 -6.32
CA LYS A 65 12.94 5.22 -6.57
C LYS A 65 12.75 6.39 -5.60
N VAL A 66 11.53 6.64 -5.15
CA VAL A 66 11.17 7.77 -4.27
C VAL A 66 11.16 7.38 -2.78
N GLY A 67 11.45 6.11 -2.45
CA GLY A 67 11.48 5.63 -1.06
C GLY A 67 10.09 5.57 -0.40
N VAL A 68 9.02 5.37 -1.18
CA VAL A 68 7.64 5.35 -0.66
C VAL A 68 7.43 4.17 0.30
N PHE A 69 8.04 3.02 0.03
CA PHE A 69 7.91 1.84 0.88
C PHE A 69 8.52 2.05 2.28
N GLU A 70 9.66 2.73 2.37
CA GLU A 70 10.29 3.06 3.66
C GLU A 70 9.40 3.99 4.47
N LYS A 71 8.82 5.02 3.82
CA LYS A 71 7.85 5.93 4.45
C LYS A 71 6.59 5.21 4.91
N LEU A 72 6.09 4.28 4.10
CA LEU A 72 4.93 3.46 4.42
C LEU A 72 5.20 2.56 5.63
N MET A 73 6.34 1.85 5.62
CA MET A 73 6.73 0.96 6.71
C MET A 73 6.92 1.72 8.02
N ASN A 74 7.54 2.90 7.97
CA ASN A 74 7.72 3.76 9.14
C ASN A 74 6.38 4.22 9.72
N ALA A 75 5.45 4.67 8.87
CA ALA A 75 4.12 5.08 9.32
C ALA A 75 3.32 3.92 9.93
N LEU A 76 3.39 2.73 9.31
CA LEU A 76 2.75 1.52 9.85
C LEU A 76 3.35 1.13 11.20
N HIS A 77 4.68 1.13 11.33
CA HIS A 77 5.36 0.85 12.59
C HIS A 77 4.99 1.84 13.69
N GLU A 78 4.90 3.14 13.35
CA GLU A 78 4.49 4.17 14.30
C GLU A 78 3.07 3.92 14.81
N GLN A 79 2.14 3.53 13.93
CA GLN A 79 0.77 3.25 14.35
C GLN A 79 0.63 1.96 15.14
N VAL A 80 1.35 0.89 14.79
CA VAL A 80 1.40 -0.32 15.62
C VAL A 80 1.96 0.01 17.00
N ARG A 81 3.02 0.82 17.08
CA ARG A 81 3.56 1.30 18.37
C ARG A 81 2.52 2.07 19.17
N GLN A 82 1.78 2.98 18.54
CA GLN A 82 0.72 3.74 19.22
C GLN A 82 -0.45 2.84 19.67
N GLN A 83 -0.81 1.85 18.87
CA GLN A 83 -1.90 0.92 19.17
C GLN A 83 -1.54 -0.03 20.32
N VAL A 84 -0.30 -0.53 20.35
CA VAL A 84 0.25 -1.30 21.49
C VAL A 84 0.27 -0.44 22.75
N LYS A 85 0.69 0.83 22.66
CA LYS A 85 0.71 1.76 23.80
C LYS A 85 -0.70 2.00 24.38
N LYS A 86 -1.72 2.12 23.52
CA LYS A 86 -3.13 2.25 23.91
C LYS A 86 -3.69 0.96 24.56
N ASN A 87 -3.29 -0.20 24.05
CA ASN A 87 -3.73 -1.50 24.60
C ASN A 87 -3.09 -1.80 25.98
N LEU A 88 -1.91 -1.24 26.26
CA LEU A 88 -1.25 -1.32 27.57
C LEU A 88 -1.87 -0.37 28.60
N SER A 89 -2.41 0.78 28.19
CA SER A 89 -3.08 1.74 29.10
C SER A 89 -4.53 1.38 29.44
N GLY A 90 -5.10 0.35 28.81
CA GLY A 90 -6.46 -0.14 29.07
C GLY A 90 -6.53 -1.40 29.94
N GLN A 91 -5.39 -1.85 30.47
CA GLN A 91 -5.30 -2.91 31.47
C GLN A 91 -4.93 -2.29 32.83
N HIS A 92 -5.84 -1.49 33.38
CA HIS A 92 -5.89 -1.16 34.80
C HIS A 92 -7.35 -1.10 35.23
#